data_AF-A0A8C2UPV9-F1
#
_entry.id   AF-A0A8C2UPV9-F1
#
_cell.length_a   1.000
_cell.length_b   1.000
_cell.length_c   1.000
_cell.angle_alpha   90.00
_cell.angle_beta   90.00
_cell.angle_gamma   90.00
#
_symmetry.space_group_name_H-M   'P 1'
#
loop_
_entity.id
_entity.type
_entity.pdbx_description
1 polymer ?
#
loop_
_entity_poly.entity_id
_entity_poly.type
_entity_poly.pdbx_seq_one_letter_code
_entity_poly.pdbx_strand_id
1 'polypeptide(L)'
;MALKPEDPCTGFRHGTVVDFINKKMARHAKGPEFYRENLSLSWEEIEDKIKAILEDSEVPSDAQEACTWGSLALGMRVARRQGHLQGRRVQWLHDFAKLHKSATQALASDLKQLTEQQELERKEAAFKLQLVHAKLAQVQKERDLLRWKLVQARFATLKASPQGCRECQHQRQAIQPHKVNLPQ
;
A
#
# COMPACT_ATOMS: atom_id res chain seq x y z
N MET A 1 26.95 -28.83 -42.99
CA MET A 1 25.54 -28.41 -42.80
C MET A 1 25.53 -27.17 -41.93
N ALA A 2 24.83 -26.10 -42.33
CA ALA A 2 24.77 -24.85 -41.59
C ALA A 2 23.76 -24.93 -40.43
N LEU A 3 22.59 -25.53 -40.68
CA LEU A 3 21.59 -25.85 -39.67
C LEU A 3 21.78 -27.28 -39.17
N LYS A 4 21.59 -27.48 -37.86
CA LYS A 4 21.53 -28.82 -37.26
C LYS A 4 20.07 -29.13 -36.94
N PRO A 5 19.50 -30.27 -37.40
CA PRO A 5 18.13 -30.66 -37.09
C PRO A 5 17.87 -30.73 -35.57
N GLU A 6 18.88 -31.12 -34.81
CA GLU A 6 18.82 -31.24 -33.34
C GLU A 6 18.96 -29.91 -32.60
N ASP A 7 19.27 -28.79 -33.29
CA ASP A 7 19.40 -27.49 -32.64
C ASP A 7 18.01 -26.89 -32.36
N PRO A 8 17.57 -26.80 -31.07
CA PRO A 8 16.27 -26.27 -30.71
C PRO A 8 16.13 -24.76 -31.00
N CYS A 9 17.24 -24.07 -31.28
CA CYS A 9 17.26 -22.65 -31.60
C CYS A 9 16.92 -22.36 -33.06
N THR A 10 16.85 -23.37 -33.94
CA THR A 10 16.55 -23.17 -35.37
C THR A 10 15.14 -22.62 -35.59
N GLY A 11 14.22 -22.88 -34.66
CA GLY A 11 12.81 -22.48 -34.74
C GLY A 11 11.96 -23.35 -35.67
N PHE A 12 12.56 -24.22 -36.48
CA PHE A 12 11.83 -25.19 -37.29
C PHE A 12 11.41 -26.39 -36.45
N ARG A 13 10.19 -26.88 -36.69
CA ARG A 13 9.64 -28.05 -35.98
C ARG A 13 9.97 -29.38 -36.65
N HIS A 14 10.22 -29.38 -37.96
CA HIS A 14 10.33 -30.58 -38.77
C HIS A 14 11.73 -30.69 -39.39
N GLY A 15 12.44 -31.79 -39.12
CA GLY A 15 13.79 -32.03 -39.66
C GLY A 15 13.83 -32.04 -41.19
N THR A 16 12.78 -32.53 -41.84
CA THR A 16 12.65 -32.50 -43.32
C THR A 16 12.68 -31.09 -43.90
N VAL A 17 12.14 -30.11 -43.18
CA VAL A 17 12.20 -28.69 -43.58
C VAL A 17 13.62 -28.16 -43.39
N VAL A 18 14.28 -28.52 -42.29
CA VAL A 18 15.69 -28.15 -42.03
C VAL A 18 16.60 -28.70 -43.12
N ASP A 19 16.42 -29.94 -43.52
CA ASP A 19 17.20 -30.58 -44.58
C ASP A 19 16.96 -29.92 -45.93
N PHE A 20 15.71 -29.58 -46.25
CA PHE A 20 15.38 -28.85 -47.48
C PHE A 20 16.05 -27.47 -47.52
N ILE A 21 15.98 -26.71 -46.42
CA ILE A 21 16.61 -25.39 -46.31
C ILE A 21 18.13 -25.50 -46.42
N ASN A 22 18.74 -26.44 -45.69
CA ASN A 22 20.17 -26.72 -45.79
C ASN A 22 20.58 -27.05 -47.24
N LYS A 23 19.80 -27.88 -47.94
CA LYS A 23 20.03 -28.22 -49.35
C LYS A 23 19.94 -27.00 -50.25
N LYS A 24 18.96 -26.13 -50.01
CA LYS A 24 18.76 -24.89 -50.76
C LYS A 24 19.89 -23.88 -50.54
N MET A 25 20.33 -23.70 -49.29
CA MET A 25 21.48 -22.86 -48.98
C MET A 25 22.77 -23.42 -49.58
N ALA A 26 22.98 -24.74 -49.52
CA ALA A 26 24.20 -25.38 -50.02
C ALA A 26 24.38 -25.34 -51.54
N ARG A 27 23.41 -24.79 -52.29
CA ARG A 27 23.55 -24.54 -53.73
C ARG A 27 24.67 -23.57 -54.08
N HIS A 28 25.02 -22.69 -53.15
CA HIS A 28 26.13 -21.74 -53.31
C HIS A 28 26.87 -21.55 -51.99
N ALA A 29 28.20 -21.40 -52.02
CA ALA A 29 29.04 -21.29 -50.82
C ALA A 29 28.63 -20.12 -49.90
N LYS A 30 28.24 -18.98 -50.51
CA LYS A 30 27.72 -17.81 -49.78
C LYS A 30 26.52 -18.10 -48.89
N GLY A 31 25.67 -19.09 -49.17
CA GLY A 31 24.49 -19.37 -48.33
C GLY A 31 24.85 -19.82 -46.90
N PRO A 32 25.60 -20.93 -46.74
CA PRO A 32 26.12 -21.36 -45.45
C PRO A 32 27.04 -20.33 -44.76
N GLU A 33 27.85 -19.61 -45.53
CA GLU A 33 28.72 -18.54 -45.02
C GLU A 33 27.90 -17.39 -44.42
N PHE A 34 26.95 -16.88 -45.19
CA PHE A 34 26.02 -15.84 -44.76
C PHE A 34 25.27 -16.24 -43.50
N TYR A 35 24.78 -17.49 -43.43
CA TYR A 35 24.14 -17.97 -42.20
C TYR A 35 25.09 -17.91 -41.00
N ARG A 36 26.32 -18.42 -41.13
CA ARG A 36 27.29 -18.51 -40.04
C ARG A 36 27.76 -17.14 -39.56
N GLU A 37 28.03 -16.23 -40.49
CA GLU A 37 28.54 -14.89 -40.19
C GLU A 37 27.51 -14.00 -39.49
N ASN A 38 26.23 -14.25 -39.74
CA ASN A 38 25.15 -13.41 -39.23
C ASN A 38 24.38 -14.04 -38.04
N LEU A 39 24.89 -15.13 -37.45
CA LEU A 39 24.26 -15.83 -36.32
C LEU A 39 24.02 -14.97 -35.06
N SER A 40 24.85 -13.95 -34.87
CA SER A 40 24.86 -13.09 -33.69
C SER A 40 24.18 -11.74 -33.91
N LEU A 41 23.75 -11.45 -35.13
CA LEU A 41 23.15 -10.18 -35.49
C LEU A 41 21.66 -10.14 -35.14
N SER A 42 21.14 -8.92 -35.03
CA SER A 42 19.72 -8.65 -34.95
C SER A 42 19.02 -8.92 -36.28
N TRP A 43 17.69 -9.09 -36.26
CA TRP A 43 16.93 -9.27 -37.50
C TRP A 43 17.06 -8.08 -38.45
N GLU A 44 17.07 -6.86 -37.92
CA GLU A 44 17.24 -5.62 -38.69
C GLU A 44 18.56 -5.63 -39.47
N GLU A 45 19.68 -5.94 -38.82
CA GLU A 45 20.99 -6.02 -39.48
C GLU A 45 21.06 -7.15 -40.53
N ILE A 46 20.37 -8.27 -40.29
CA ILE A 46 20.28 -9.37 -41.26
C ILE A 46 19.46 -8.94 -42.50
N GLU A 47 18.36 -8.22 -42.26
CA GLU A 47 17.47 -7.70 -43.30
C GLU A 47 18.17 -6.66 -44.18
N ASP A 48 18.94 -5.75 -43.58
CA ASP A 48 19.76 -4.78 -44.30
C ASP A 48 20.82 -5.46 -45.18
N LYS A 49 21.48 -6.51 -44.66
CA LYS A 49 22.49 -7.26 -45.41
C LYS A 49 21.89 -8.05 -46.57
N ILE A 50 20.73 -8.68 -46.40
CA ILE A 50 20.10 -9.40 -47.51
C ILE A 50 19.57 -8.43 -48.56
N LYS A 51 19.06 -7.26 -48.16
CA LYS A 51 18.69 -6.19 -49.09
C LYS A 51 19.89 -5.77 -49.96
N ALA A 52 21.03 -5.49 -49.34
CA ALA A 52 22.24 -5.11 -50.08
C ALA A 52 22.67 -6.20 -51.09
N ILE A 53 22.56 -7.48 -50.73
CA ILE A 53 22.87 -8.61 -51.63
C ILE A 53 21.91 -8.71 -52.81
N LEU A 54 20.62 -8.40 -52.59
CA LEU A 54 19.60 -8.45 -53.63
C LEU A 54 19.66 -7.27 -54.59
N GLU A 55 20.09 -6.09 -54.11
CA GLU A 55 20.26 -4.88 -54.92
C GLU A 55 21.58 -4.87 -55.71
N ASP A 56 22.56 -5.70 -55.34
CA ASP A 56 23.85 -5.81 -56.02
C ASP A 56 23.76 -6.70 -57.28
N SER A 57 23.86 -6.07 -58.46
CA SER A 57 23.84 -6.73 -59.76
C SER A 57 25.05 -7.64 -60.03
N GLU A 58 26.15 -7.44 -59.29
CA GLU A 58 27.36 -8.27 -59.41
C GLU A 58 27.22 -9.61 -58.68
N VAL A 59 26.21 -9.76 -57.81
CA VAL A 59 25.98 -11.02 -57.09
C VAL A 59 25.17 -11.98 -57.98
N PRO A 60 25.67 -13.21 -58.24
CA PRO A 60 24.93 -14.19 -59.03
C PRO A 60 23.58 -14.57 -58.38
N SER A 61 22.58 -14.84 -59.21
CA SER A 61 21.22 -15.21 -58.74
C SER A 61 21.23 -16.42 -57.80
N ASP A 62 22.06 -17.43 -58.06
CA ASP A 62 22.20 -18.61 -57.17
C ASP A 62 22.74 -18.24 -55.79
N ALA A 63 23.64 -17.25 -55.72
CA ALA A 63 24.16 -16.74 -54.46
C ALA A 63 23.08 -15.94 -53.71
N GLN A 64 22.31 -15.11 -54.42
CA GLN A 64 21.16 -14.40 -53.85
C GLN A 64 20.12 -15.39 -53.28
N GLU A 65 19.74 -16.44 -54.03
CA GLU A 65 18.81 -17.47 -53.55
C GLU A 65 19.36 -18.16 -52.29
N ALA A 66 20.63 -18.59 -52.33
CA ALA A 66 21.27 -19.26 -51.20
C ALA A 66 21.34 -18.38 -49.94
N CYS A 67 21.68 -17.09 -50.08
CA CYS A 67 21.67 -16.13 -48.97
C CYS A 67 20.25 -15.88 -48.45
N THR A 68 19.24 -15.83 -49.32
CA THR A 68 17.84 -15.64 -48.93
C THR A 68 17.35 -16.80 -48.05
N TRP A 69 17.69 -18.05 -48.40
CA TRP A 69 17.41 -19.21 -47.55
C TRP A 69 18.16 -19.15 -46.21
N GLY A 70 19.39 -18.62 -46.22
CA GLY A 70 20.16 -18.32 -44.99
C GLY A 70 19.46 -17.29 -44.11
N SER A 71 18.98 -16.18 -44.68
CA SER A 71 18.22 -15.14 -43.99
C SER A 71 16.90 -15.68 -43.41
N LEU A 72 16.17 -16.50 -44.16
CA LEU A 72 14.95 -17.16 -43.66
C LEU A 72 15.24 -17.99 -42.41
N ALA A 73 16.33 -18.77 -42.45
CA ALA A 73 16.72 -19.60 -41.32
C ALA A 73 17.16 -18.77 -40.10
N LEU A 74 17.84 -17.65 -40.32
CA LEU A 74 18.19 -16.71 -39.26
C LEU A 74 16.95 -16.01 -38.68
N GLY A 75 16.03 -15.57 -39.52
CA GLY A 75 14.77 -14.94 -39.11
C GLY A 75 13.94 -15.88 -38.23
N MET A 76 13.83 -17.15 -38.61
CA MET A 76 13.14 -18.15 -37.80
C MET A 76 13.81 -18.37 -36.43
N ARG A 77 15.15 -18.37 -36.38
CA ARG A 77 15.92 -18.43 -35.13
C ARG A 77 15.65 -17.21 -34.25
N VAL A 78 15.67 -16.00 -34.81
CA VAL A 78 15.40 -14.75 -34.07
C VAL A 78 13.96 -14.76 -33.54
N ALA A 79 12.98 -15.09 -34.37
CA ALA A 79 11.58 -15.21 -33.98
C ALA A 79 11.38 -16.23 -32.86
N ARG A 80 12.04 -17.40 -32.95
CA ARG A 80 12.00 -18.43 -31.90
C ARG A 80 12.58 -17.93 -30.58
N ARG A 81 13.75 -17.27 -30.62
CA ARG A 81 14.37 -16.68 -29.43
C ARG A 81 13.48 -15.61 -28.81
N GLN A 82 12.93 -14.72 -29.63
CA GLN A 82 12.04 -13.66 -29.18
C GLN A 82 10.77 -14.23 -28.55
N GLY A 83 10.10 -15.19 -29.19
CA GLY A 83 8.91 -15.83 -28.63
C GLY A 83 9.17 -16.51 -27.29
N HIS A 84 10.31 -17.19 -27.14
CA HIS A 84 10.70 -17.80 -25.87
C HIS A 84 11.00 -16.76 -24.76
N LEU A 85 11.72 -15.68 -25.10
CA LEU A 85 12.00 -14.59 -24.15
C LEU A 85 10.74 -13.85 -23.73
N GLN A 86 9.84 -13.56 -24.68
CA GLN A 86 8.56 -12.90 -24.40
C GLN A 86 7.67 -13.78 -23.53
N GLY A 87 7.56 -15.08 -23.81
CA GLY A 87 6.82 -16.02 -22.97
C GLY A 87 7.31 -16.02 -21.52
N ARG A 88 8.64 -16.06 -21.32
CA ARG A 88 9.24 -15.96 -19.97
C ARG A 88 8.95 -14.62 -19.30
N ARG A 89 9.03 -13.51 -20.03
CA ARG A 89 8.74 -12.17 -19.51
C ARG A 89 7.28 -12.04 -19.07
N VAL A 90 6.35 -12.53 -19.89
CA VAL A 90 4.91 -12.53 -19.57
C VAL A 90 4.65 -13.38 -18.34
N GLN A 91 5.22 -14.58 -18.25
CA GLN A 91 5.09 -15.44 -17.07
C GLN A 91 5.62 -14.75 -15.80
N TRP A 92 6.81 -14.15 -15.88
CA TRP A 92 7.40 -13.42 -14.76
C TRP A 92 6.53 -12.23 -14.30
N LEU A 93 5.99 -11.45 -15.24
CA LEU A 93 5.09 -10.34 -14.94
C LEU A 93 3.80 -10.82 -14.26
N HIS A 94 3.24 -11.93 -14.75
CA HIS A 94 2.05 -12.53 -14.16
C HIS A 94 2.31 -12.97 -12.70
N ASP A 95 3.42 -13.67 -12.45
CA ASP A 95 3.76 -14.16 -11.12
C ASP A 95 4.06 -13.00 -10.15
N PHE A 96 4.74 -11.96 -10.64
CA PHE A 96 4.97 -10.73 -9.89
C PHE A 96 3.64 -10.03 -9.51
N ALA A 97 2.72 -9.88 -10.46
CA ALA A 97 1.41 -9.28 -10.21
C ALA A 97 0.59 -10.10 -9.19
N LYS A 98 0.66 -11.43 -9.26
CA LYS A 98 0.00 -12.32 -8.30
C LYS A 98 0.56 -12.14 -6.89
N LEU A 99 1.89 -12.09 -6.76
CA LEU A 99 2.55 -11.84 -5.47
C LEU A 99 2.14 -10.48 -4.90
N HIS A 100 2.22 -9.42 -5.71
CA HIS A 100 1.82 -8.08 -5.31
C HIS A 100 0.36 -8.03 -4.84
N LYS A 101 -0.56 -8.64 -5.60
CA LYS A 101 -1.97 -8.72 -5.21
C LYS A 101 -2.15 -9.40 -3.86
N SER A 102 -1.46 -10.52 -3.61
CA SER A 102 -1.55 -11.23 -2.33
C SER A 102 -1.00 -10.40 -1.16
N ALA A 103 0.12 -9.70 -1.36
CA ALA A 103 0.71 -8.84 -0.34
C ALA A 103 -0.20 -7.64 -0.02
N THR A 104 -0.78 -7.00 -1.03
CA THR A 104 -1.73 -5.90 -0.81
C THR A 104 -2.99 -6.38 -0.09
N GLN A 105 -3.48 -7.58 -0.40
CA GLN A 105 -4.64 -8.17 0.27
C GLN A 105 -4.35 -8.47 1.75
N ALA A 106 -3.19 -9.05 2.07
CA ALA A 106 -2.76 -9.30 3.44
C ALA A 106 -2.61 -7.99 4.23
N LEU A 107 -1.97 -6.98 3.63
CA LEU A 107 -1.84 -5.66 4.27
C LEU A 107 -3.22 -5.02 4.53
N ALA A 108 -4.16 -5.14 3.59
CA ALA A 108 -5.51 -4.63 3.76
C ALA A 108 -6.27 -5.35 4.90
N SER A 109 -6.10 -6.67 5.05
CA SER A 109 -6.68 -7.40 6.18
C SER A 109 -6.07 -6.99 7.52
N ASP A 110 -4.75 -6.83 7.57
CA ASP A 110 -4.04 -6.43 8.79
C ASP A 110 -4.47 -5.02 9.24
N LEU A 111 -4.54 -4.08 8.29
CA LEU A 111 -5.02 -2.72 8.57
C LEU A 111 -6.47 -2.70 9.07
N LYS A 112 -7.33 -3.54 8.48
CA LYS A 112 -8.72 -3.67 8.95
C LYS A 112 -8.76 -4.18 10.40
N GLN A 113 -8.02 -5.25 10.70
CA GLN A 113 -7.96 -5.82 12.04
C GLN A 113 -7.41 -4.81 13.07
N LEU A 114 -6.33 -4.09 12.73
CA LEU A 114 -5.77 -3.06 13.60
C LEU A 114 -6.74 -1.91 13.86
N THR A 115 -7.50 -1.52 12.83
CA THR A 115 -8.51 -0.46 12.96
C THR A 115 -9.65 -0.91 13.88
N GLU A 116 -10.17 -2.13 13.69
CA GLU A 116 -11.21 -2.71 14.54
C GLU A 116 -10.75 -2.83 16.00
N GLN A 117 -9.52 -3.30 16.22
CA GLN A 117 -8.94 -3.39 17.55
C GLN A 117 -8.80 -2.01 18.20
N GLN A 118 -8.28 -1.02 17.46
CA GLN A 118 -8.15 0.35 17.96
C GLN A 118 -9.52 0.95 18.33
N GLU A 119 -10.56 0.69 17.54
CA GLU A 119 -11.91 1.16 17.85
C GLU A 119 -12.46 0.55 19.13
N LEU A 120 -12.23 -0.75 19.37
CA LEU A 120 -12.62 -1.42 20.60
C LEU A 120 -11.91 -0.81 21.81
N GLU A 121 -10.59 -0.68 21.74
CA GLU A 121 -9.78 -0.07 22.80
C GLU A 121 -10.23 1.37 23.12
N ARG A 122 -10.56 2.16 22.08
CA ARG A 122 -11.10 3.51 22.25
C ARG A 122 -12.46 3.50 22.94
N LYS A 123 -13.38 2.60 22.55
CA LYS A 123 -14.71 2.46 23.17
C LYS A 123 -14.58 2.05 24.65
N GLU A 124 -13.70 1.11 24.96
CA GLU A 124 -13.44 0.69 26.34
C GLU A 124 -12.85 1.82 27.20
N ALA A 125 -11.86 2.54 26.68
CA ALA A 125 -11.27 3.68 27.37
C ALA A 125 -12.30 4.78 27.64
N ALA A 126 -13.14 5.09 26.65
CA ALA A 126 -14.23 6.05 26.81
C ALA A 126 -15.24 5.62 27.89
N PHE A 127 -15.62 4.33 27.91
CA PHE A 127 -16.51 3.79 28.93
C PHE A 127 -15.90 3.87 30.34
N LYS A 128 -14.63 3.47 30.50
CA LYS A 128 -13.91 3.59 31.77
C LYS A 128 -13.84 5.04 32.25
N LEU A 129 -13.56 5.97 31.34
CA LEU A 129 -13.52 7.39 31.63
C LEU A 129 -14.87 7.92 32.13
N GLN A 130 -15.97 7.52 31.49
CA GLN A 130 -17.33 7.88 31.92
C GLN A 130 -17.65 7.34 33.32
N LEU A 131 -17.29 6.08 33.60
CA LEU A 131 -17.48 5.48 34.92
C LEU A 131 -16.72 6.24 36.02
N VAL A 132 -15.46 6.60 35.76
CA VAL A 132 -14.64 7.38 36.69
C VAL A 132 -15.23 8.77 36.91
N HIS A 133 -15.70 9.45 35.85
CA HIS A 133 -16.38 10.74 35.99
C HIS A 133 -17.65 10.65 36.83
N ALA A 134 -18.49 9.63 36.62
CA ALA A 134 -19.70 9.43 37.41
C ALA A 134 -19.37 9.20 38.90
N LYS A 135 -18.37 8.37 39.19
CA LYS A 135 -17.90 8.12 40.55
C LYS A 135 -17.33 9.37 41.20
N LEU A 136 -16.54 10.16 40.45
CA LEU A 136 -16.01 11.44 40.93
C LEU A 136 -17.14 12.42 41.28
N ALA A 137 -18.17 12.53 40.43
CA ALA A 137 -19.33 13.39 40.67
C ALA A 137 -20.10 12.95 41.94
N GLN A 138 -20.22 11.65 42.19
CA GLN A 138 -20.82 11.13 43.41
C GLN A 138 -20.01 11.53 44.66
N VAL A 139 -18.69 11.28 44.66
CA VAL A 139 -17.81 11.64 45.77
C VAL A 139 -17.79 13.15 46.01
N GLN A 140 -17.88 13.97 44.95
CA GLN A 140 -18.01 15.42 45.07
C GLN A 140 -19.31 15.81 45.81
N LYS A 141 -20.45 15.21 45.46
CA LYS A 141 -21.73 15.43 46.16
C LYS A 141 -21.66 15.03 47.63
N GLU A 142 -21.06 13.88 47.93
CA GLU A 142 -20.88 13.39 49.30
C GLU A 142 -19.99 14.35 50.12
N ARG A 143 -18.87 14.80 49.55
CA ARG A 143 -18.00 15.82 50.14
C ARG A 143 -18.77 17.11 50.43
N ASP A 144 -19.56 17.59 49.49
CA ASP A 144 -20.29 18.86 49.62
C ASP A 144 -21.38 18.75 50.69
N LEU A 145 -22.05 17.60 50.80
CA LEU A 145 -22.98 17.31 51.89
C LEU A 145 -22.27 17.29 53.25
N LEU A 146 -21.11 16.66 53.36
CA LEU A 146 -20.32 16.63 54.60
C LEU A 146 -19.85 18.03 54.99
N ARG A 147 -19.40 18.84 54.04
CA ARG A 147 -19.04 20.25 54.26
C ARG A 147 -20.22 21.04 54.80
N TRP A 148 -21.41 20.89 54.21
CA TRP A 148 -22.62 21.55 54.67
C TRP A 148 -23.00 21.14 56.10
N LYS A 149 -22.97 19.84 56.43
CA LYS A 149 -23.22 19.35 57.80
C LYS A 149 -22.24 19.93 58.82
N LEU A 150 -20.95 20.03 58.46
CA LEU A 150 -19.92 20.57 59.34
C LEU A 150 -20.13 22.07 59.62
N VAL A 151 -20.55 22.83 58.62
CA VAL A 151 -20.94 24.25 58.79
C VAL A 151 -22.14 24.37 59.72
N GLN A 152 -23.17 23.54 59.54
CA GLN A 152 -24.35 23.54 60.41
C GLN A 152 -23.99 23.22 61.87
N ALA A 153 -23.14 22.20 62.10
CA ALA A 153 -22.67 21.84 63.43
C ALA A 153 -21.90 22.99 64.11
N ARG A 154 -21.01 23.68 63.38
CA ARG A 154 -20.30 24.87 63.89
C ARG A 154 -21.25 25.99 64.33
N PHE A 155 -22.27 26.28 63.52
CA PHE A 155 -23.28 27.29 63.89
C PHE A 155 -24.13 26.86 65.10
N ALA A 156 -24.44 25.57 65.24
CA ALA A 156 -25.16 25.05 66.40
C ALA A 156 -24.32 25.17 67.69
N THR A 157 -23.02 24.85 67.64
CA THR A 157 -22.11 25.00 68.77
C THR A 157 -21.90 26.46 69.18
N LEU A 158 -21.86 27.39 68.23
CA LEU A 158 -21.77 28.83 68.50
C LEU A 158 -23.02 29.37 69.20
N LYS A 159 -24.21 28.84 68.89
CA LYS A 159 -25.47 29.20 69.57
C LYS A 159 -25.61 28.56 70.96
N ALA A 160 -24.89 27.48 71.23
CA ALA A 160 -24.94 26.75 72.50
C ALA A 160 -23.92 27.23 73.54
N SER A 161 -23.07 28.23 73.23
CA SER A 161 -22.15 28.86 74.20
C SER A 161 -22.85 30.01 74.93
N PRO A 162 -23.12 29.91 76.25
CA PRO A 162 -23.71 30.99 77.03
C PRO A 162 -22.64 31.63 77.94
N GLN A 163 -21.93 32.66 77.46
CA GLN A 163 -21.13 33.63 78.26
C GLN A 163 -20.31 34.51 77.29
N GLY A 164 -20.38 35.84 77.24
CA GLY A 164 -21.21 36.81 77.95
C GLY A 164 -21.07 38.18 77.28
N CYS A 165 -22.16 38.94 77.27
CA CYS A 165 -22.16 40.40 77.12
C CYS A 165 -23.37 40.91 77.92
N ARG A 166 -23.20 41.03 79.24
CA ARG A 166 -24.21 41.58 80.18
C ARG A 166 -24.24 43.12 80.20
N GLU A 167 -23.47 43.81 79.35
CA GLU A 167 -23.28 45.27 79.51
C GLU A 167 -24.09 46.16 78.56
N CYS A 168 -24.82 45.64 77.57
CA CYS A 168 -25.56 46.51 76.65
C CYS A 168 -27.06 46.69 76.95
N GLN A 169 -27.59 46.15 78.06
CA GLN A 169 -29.03 46.26 78.39
C GLN A 169 -29.40 47.35 79.40
N HIS A 170 -28.44 48.01 80.06
CA HIS A 170 -28.75 49.02 81.08
C HIS A 170 -28.96 50.46 80.55
N GLN A 171 -28.95 50.69 79.23
CA GLN A 171 -29.06 52.06 78.67
C GLN A 171 -30.30 52.31 77.79
N ARG A 172 -31.32 51.45 77.87
CA ARG A 172 -32.62 51.68 77.20
C ARG A 172 -33.82 51.81 78.14
N GLN A 173 -33.63 51.80 79.45
CA GLN A 173 -34.73 51.94 80.43
C GLN A 173 -34.42 53.02 81.47
N ALA A 174 -34.17 54.25 81.02
CA ALA A 174 -34.18 55.42 81.88
C ALA A 174 -34.60 56.70 81.12
N ILE A 175 -35.64 56.63 80.29
CA ILE A 175 -36.48 57.79 79.94
C ILE A 175 -37.92 57.27 79.82
N GLN A 176 -38.73 57.48 80.86
CA GLN A 176 -40.17 57.22 80.84
C GLN A 176 -40.92 58.31 80.04
N PRO A 177 -42.12 57.99 79.50
CA PRO A 177 -42.95 58.92 78.76
C PRO A 177 -43.75 59.83 79.70
N HIS A 178 -43.72 61.15 79.48
CA HIS A 178 -44.67 62.07 80.09
C HIS A 178 -45.87 62.24 79.14
N LYS A 179 -47.01 61.65 79.48
CA LYS A 179 -48.31 62.03 78.93
C LYS A 179 -48.78 63.28 79.66
N VAL A 180 -49.00 64.38 78.94
CA VAL A 180 -49.90 65.47 79.36
C VAL A 180 -51.03 65.56 78.34
N ASN A 181 -52.23 65.72 78.88
CA ASN A 181 -53.53 65.63 78.23
C ASN A 181 -53.84 66.78 77.23
N LEU A 182 -54.70 66.42 76.28
CA LEU A 182 -55.49 67.22 75.32
C LEU A 182 -56.18 68.47 75.94
N PRO A 183 -56.56 69.51 75.14
CA PRO A 183 -57.84 69.41 74.41
C PRO A 183 -57.97 70.18 73.07
N GLN A 184 -58.98 69.74 72.31
CA GLN A 184 -59.74 70.35 71.20
C GLN A 184 -59.00 71.10 70.08
#